data_AF-A0A9Y2B8Z8-F1
#
_entry.id   AF-A0A9Y2B8Z8-F1
#
_cell.length_a   1.000
_cell.length_b   1.000
_cell.length_c   1.000
_cell.angle_alpha   90.00
_cell.angle_beta   90.00
_cell.angle_gamma   90.00
#
_symmetry.space_group_name_H-M   'P 1'
#
loop_
_entity.id
_entity.type
_entity.pdbx_description
1 polymer ?
#
loop_
_entity_poly.entity_id
_entity_poly.type
_entity_poly.pdbx_seq_one_letter_code
_entity_poly.pdbx_strand_id
1 'polypeptide(L)'
;MPAHLTFVGRRSSCLIENISQTGAQLVVDGAPRRGEEDQLKCEDLLAFFRTVWSAGNLVGVEFDETIPLQTLLNLRRINDAYSDFQRMEARSTARRWVAGELR
;
A
#
# COMPACT_ATOMS: atom_id res chain seq x y z
N MET A 1 1.82 3.08 -0.52
CA MET A 1 0.47 3.48 -0.07
C MET A 1 -0.01 2.56 1.07
N PRO A 2 -0.55 3.08 2.18
CA PRO A 2 -1.03 2.26 3.29
C PRO A 2 -2.19 1.34 2.90
N ALA A 3 -2.15 0.10 3.36
CA ALA A 3 -3.16 -0.91 3.11
C ALA A 3 -3.27 -1.90 4.28
N HIS A 4 -4.24 -2.80 4.21
CA HIS A 4 -4.40 -3.85 5.20
C HIS A 4 -4.56 -5.21 4.52
N LEU A 5 -3.94 -6.21 5.13
CA LEU A 5 -4.12 -7.62 4.83
C LEU A 5 -5.10 -8.22 5.83
N THR A 6 -6.08 -8.96 5.34
CA THR A 6 -6.97 -9.77 6.17
C THR A 6 -6.69 -11.23 5.87
N PHE A 7 -6.21 -11.93 6.88
CA PHE A 7 -6.01 -13.37 6.90
C PHE A 7 -7.12 -14.03 7.72
N VAL A 8 -7.23 -15.36 7.65
CA VAL A 8 -8.10 -16.11 8.56
C VAL A 8 -7.66 -15.87 10.01
N GLY A 9 -8.45 -15.09 10.77
CA GLY A 9 -8.24 -14.81 12.18
C GLY A 9 -7.24 -13.70 12.54
N ARG A 10 -6.61 -13.05 11.56
CA ARG A 10 -5.71 -11.89 11.82
C ARG A 10 -5.85 -10.80 10.75
N ARG A 11 -5.65 -9.54 11.16
CA ARG A 11 -5.50 -8.40 10.26
C ARG A 11 -4.13 -7.79 10.49
N SER A 12 -3.41 -7.48 9.41
CA SER A 12 -2.11 -6.82 9.47
C SER A 12 -2.11 -5.56 8.63
N SER A 13 -1.39 -4.53 9.08
CA SER A 13 -1.07 -3.38 8.24
C SER A 13 0.03 -3.76 7.24
N CYS A 14 0.02 -3.11 6.08
CA CYS A 14 1.05 -3.25 5.05
C CYS A 14 1.16 -1.96 4.23
N LEU A 15 2.19 -1.87 3.39
CA LEU A 15 2.32 -0.86 2.36
C LEU A 15 2.28 -1.52 0.99
N ILE A 16 1.51 -0.96 0.07
CA ILE A 16 1.60 -1.26 -1.36
C ILE A 16 2.78 -0.44 -1.92
N GLU A 17 3.82 -1.14 -2.35
CA GLU A 17 5.01 -0.60 -3.01
C GLU A 17 4.79 -0.43 -4.51
N ASN A 18 4.21 -1.45 -5.14
CA ASN A 18 3.82 -1.45 -6.54
C ASN A 18 2.52 -2.26 -6.73
N ILE A 19 1.70 -1.89 -7.70
CA ILE A 19 0.46 -2.59 -8.05
C ILE A 19 0.24 -2.60 -9.56
N SER A 20 -0.23 -3.74 -10.07
CA SER A 20 -0.66 -3.94 -11.45
C SER A 20 -2.09 -4.49 -11.47
N GLN A 21 -2.61 -4.82 -12.66
CA GLN A 21 -3.93 -5.46 -12.74
C GLN A 21 -3.93 -6.90 -12.25
N THR A 22 -2.79 -7.56 -12.18
CA THR A 22 -2.69 -9.01 -11.87
C THR A 22 -1.93 -9.30 -10.58
N GLY A 23 -1.36 -8.29 -9.93
CA GLY A 23 -0.66 -8.50 -8.67
C GLY A 23 -0.16 -7.22 -8.03
N ALA A 24 0.53 -7.39 -6.91
CA ALA A 24 1.15 -6.30 -6.19
C ALA A 24 2.45 -6.75 -5.51
N GLN A 25 3.27 -5.75 -5.21
CA GLN A 25 4.39 -5.88 -4.29
C GLN A 25 4.05 -5.15 -3.00
N LEU A 26 4.19 -5.85 -1.89
CA LEU A 26 3.80 -5.38 -0.56
C LEU A 26 5.01 -5.34 0.36
N VAL A 27 5.06 -4.35 1.24
CA VAL A 27 5.90 -4.33 2.44
C VAL A 27 5.03 -4.73 3.62
N VAL A 28 5.42 -5.78 4.34
CA VAL A 28 4.65 -6.33 5.47
C VAL A 28 5.54 -6.56 6.68
N ASP A 29 4.97 -6.45 7.88
CA ASP A 29 5.62 -6.93 9.10
C ASP A 29 5.29 -8.42 9.30
N GLY A 30 6.26 -9.26 8.93
CA GLY A 30 6.13 -10.72 8.93
C GLY A 30 5.52 -11.24 7.63
N ALA A 31 6.37 -11.70 6.73
CA ALA A 31 5.94 -12.20 5.42
C ALA A 31 5.02 -13.43 5.54
N PRO A 32 3.86 -13.45 4.87
CA PRO A 32 3.08 -14.67 4.70
C PRO A 32 3.88 -15.75 3.98
N ARG A 33 3.45 -16.99 4.18
CA ARG A 33 4.08 -18.13 3.52
C ARG A 33 3.77 -18.10 2.03
N ARG A 34 4.70 -18.59 1.21
CA ARG A 34 4.44 -18.78 -0.21
C ARG A 34 3.23 -19.73 -0.39
N GLY A 35 2.29 -19.32 -1.23
CA GLY A 35 1.02 -20.01 -1.47
C GLY A 35 -0.08 -19.70 -0.46
N GLU A 36 0.18 -18.88 0.57
CA GLU A 36 -0.89 -18.39 1.46
C GLU A 36 -1.83 -17.45 0.66
N GLU A 37 -3.12 -17.68 0.81
CA GLU A 37 -4.21 -16.96 0.13
C GLU A 37 -4.91 -16.03 1.12
N ASP A 38 -5.03 -14.76 0.76
CA ASP A 38 -5.49 -13.70 1.65
C ASP A 38 -6.17 -12.57 0.88
N GLN A 39 -6.64 -11.56 1.62
CA GLN A 39 -7.29 -10.39 1.04
C GLN A 39 -6.50 -9.11 1.30
N LEU A 40 -6.29 -8.32 0.25
CA LEU A 40 -5.73 -6.97 0.27
C LEU A 40 -6.86 -5.94 0.20
N LYS A 41 -6.92 -5.04 1.20
CA LYS A 41 -7.82 -3.89 1.24
C LYS A 41 -7.03 -2.59 1.25
N CYS A 42 -7.33 -1.70 0.30
CA CYS A 42 -6.82 -0.33 0.26
C CYS A 42 -7.84 0.57 -0.45
N GLU A 43 -8.40 1.56 0.26
CA GLU A 43 -9.48 2.39 -0.30
C GLU A 43 -10.59 1.52 -0.92
N ASP A 44 -10.94 1.76 -2.19
CA ASP A 44 -11.93 0.99 -2.94
C ASP A 44 -11.41 -0.38 -3.44
N LEU A 45 -10.10 -0.63 -3.38
CA LEU A 45 -9.54 -1.93 -3.73
C LEU A 45 -9.91 -2.97 -2.67
N LEU A 46 -10.45 -4.09 -3.13
CA LEU A 46 -10.61 -5.34 -2.40
C LEU A 46 -10.18 -6.46 -3.35
N ALA A 47 -9.03 -7.07 -3.08
CA ALA A 47 -8.46 -8.10 -3.95
C ALA A 47 -8.11 -9.35 -3.14
N PHE A 48 -8.62 -10.50 -3.56
CA PHE A 48 -8.11 -11.78 -3.10
C PHE A 48 -6.83 -12.11 -3.88
N PHE A 49 -5.86 -12.70 -3.19
CA PHE A 49 -4.55 -12.96 -3.76
C PHE A 49 -3.91 -14.19 -3.14
N ARG A 50 -2.91 -14.71 -3.84
CA ARG A 50 -1.95 -15.67 -3.30
C ARG A 50 -0.53 -15.11 -3.26
N THR A 51 0.23 -15.48 -2.24
CA THR A 51 1.64 -15.08 -2.13
C THR A 51 2.51 -15.90 -3.09
N VAL A 52 3.18 -15.26 -4.05
CA VAL A 52 4.01 -15.95 -5.06
C VAL A 52 5.49 -16.01 -4.70
N TRP A 53 6.00 -15.00 -3.98
CA TRP A 53 7.38 -14.96 -3.48
C TRP A 53 7.49 -14.05 -2.25
N SER A 54 8.55 -14.26 -1.46
CA SER A 54 8.92 -13.38 -0.35
C SER A 54 10.44 -13.20 -0.29
N ALA A 55 10.87 -11.99 0.07
CA ALA A 55 12.26 -11.59 0.22
C ALA A 55 12.37 -10.57 1.36
N GLY A 56 12.70 -11.03 2.58
CA GLY A 56 12.66 -10.20 3.77
C GLY A 56 11.23 -9.75 4.09
N ASN A 57 11.01 -8.42 4.18
CA ASN A 57 9.69 -7.82 4.39
C ASN A 57 8.93 -7.54 3.07
N LEU A 58 9.55 -7.80 1.92
CA LEU A 58 8.92 -7.66 0.62
C LEU A 58 8.24 -8.96 0.21
N VAL A 59 7.02 -8.81 -0.31
CA VAL A 59 6.18 -9.93 -0.72
C VAL A 59 5.58 -9.61 -2.08
N GLY A 60 5.67 -10.55 -3.01
CA GLY A 60 4.93 -10.50 -4.25
C GLY A 60 3.66 -11.32 -4.15
N VAL A 61 2.56 -10.74 -4.59
CA VAL A 61 1.26 -11.40 -4.63
C VAL A 61 0.69 -11.39 -6.03
N GLU A 62 -0.05 -12.44 -6.38
CA GLU A 62 -0.85 -12.53 -7.60
C GLU A 62 -2.32 -12.49 -7.22
N PHE A 63 -3.09 -11.66 -7.90
CA PHE A 63 -4.53 -11.54 -7.67
C PHE A 63 -5.29 -12.69 -8.33
N ASP A 64 -6.33 -13.17 -7.65
CA ASP A 64 -7.20 -14.23 -8.16
C ASP A 64 -8.00 -13.75 -9.38
N GLU A 65 -8.32 -12.45 -9.40
CA GLU A 65 -9.03 -11.77 -10.50
C GLU A 65 -8.24 -10.56 -11.00
N THR A 66 -8.39 -10.26 -12.29
CA THR A 66 -7.79 -9.06 -12.88
C THR A 66 -8.48 -7.82 -12.33
N ILE A 67 -7.72 -6.96 -11.65
CA ILE A 67 -8.20 -5.70 -11.13
C ILE A 67 -8.51 -4.73 -12.29
N PRO A 68 -9.70 -4.09 -12.29
CA PRO A 68 -10.05 -3.11 -13.31
C PRO A 68 -9.04 -1.95 -13.34
N LEU A 69 -8.64 -1.54 -14.54
CA LEU A 69 -7.70 -0.42 -14.74
C LEU A 69 -8.17 0.86 -14.03
N GLN A 70 -9.48 1.12 -14.05
CA GLN A 70 -10.05 2.31 -13.39
C GLN A 70 -9.79 2.31 -11.88
N THR A 71 -9.81 1.15 -11.22
CA THR A 71 -9.48 1.02 -9.80
C THR A 71 -8.03 1.43 -9.56
N LEU A 72 -7.09 0.99 -10.41
CA LEU A 72 -5.68 1.36 -10.31
C LEU A 72 -5.46 2.86 -10.52
N LEU A 73 -6.14 3.45 -11.51
CA LEU A 73 -6.07 4.89 -11.78
C LEU A 73 -6.61 5.71 -10.60
N ASN A 74 -7.69 5.25 -9.95
CA ASN A 74 -8.24 5.90 -8.77
C ASN A 74 -7.24 5.87 -7.60
N LEU A 75 -6.64 4.70 -7.33
CA LEU A 75 -5.61 4.56 -6.29
C LEU A 75 -4.42 5.47 -6.55
N ARG A 76 -3.96 5.56 -7.81
CA ARG A 76 -2.87 6.46 -8.20
C ARG A 76 -3.22 7.92 -7.92
N ARG A 77 -4.41 8.36 -8.30
CA ARG A 77 -4.88 9.73 -8.05
C ARG A 77 -4.90 10.06 -6.55
N ILE A 78 -5.34 9.12 -5.71
CA ILE A 78 -5.34 9.28 -4.25
C ILE A 78 -3.90 9.40 -3.73
N ASN A 79 -3.00 8.51 -4.18
CA ASN A 79 -1.60 8.52 -3.78
C ASN A 79 -0.87 9.81 -4.19
N ASP A 80 -1.14 10.31 -5.39
CA ASP A 80 -0.54 11.56 -5.91
C ASP A 80 -1.02 12.75 -5.06
N ALA A 81 -2.33 12.84 -4.79
CA ALA A 81 -2.89 13.89 -3.94
C ALA A 81 -2.30 13.87 -2.52
N TYR A 82 -2.10 12.67 -1.95
CA TYR A 82 -1.49 12.50 -0.64
C TYR A 82 -0.02 12.94 -0.64
N SER A 83 0.73 12.59 -1.68
CA SER A 83 2.13 12.95 -1.85
C SER A 83 2.33 14.45 -1.97
N ASP A 84 1.46 15.13 -2.73
CA ASP A 84 1.47 16.58 -2.88
C ASP A 84 1.14 17.28 -1.55
N PHE A 85 0.15 16.79 -0.82
CA PHE A 85 -0.18 17.29 0.51
C PHE A 85 1.00 17.15 1.48
N GLN A 86 1.65 15.98 1.52
CA GLN A 86 2.82 15.77 2.38
C GLN A 86 4.00 16.68 2.02
N ARG A 87 4.25 16.93 0.73
CA ARG A 87 5.27 17.89 0.29
C ARG A 87 4.95 19.31 0.72
N MET A 88 3.68 19.71 0.63
CA MET A 88 3.24 21.03 1.10
C MET A 88 3.40 21.18 2.62
N GLU A 89 2.98 20.18 3.39
CA GLU A 89 3.13 20.16 4.86
C GLU A 89 4.60 20.16 5.29
N ALA A 90 5.45 19.36 4.65
CA ALA A 90 6.89 19.36 4.93
C ALA A 90 7.52 20.73 4.64
N ARG A 91 7.14 21.38 3.53
CA ARG A 91 7.62 22.73 3.18
C ARG A 91 7.09 23.80 4.15
N SER A 92 5.84 23.69 4.59
CA SER A 92 5.23 24.57 5.58
C SER A 92 5.94 24.44 6.93
N THR A 93 6.11 23.19 7.40
CA THR A 93 6.84 22.87 8.64
C THR A 93 8.28 23.39 8.59
N ALA A 94 9.00 23.17 7.49
CA ALA A 94 10.35 23.70 7.33
C ALA A 94 10.42 25.23 7.38
N ARG A 95 9.45 25.92 6.75
CA ARG A 95 9.36 27.40 6.83
C ARG A 95 9.11 27.87 8.25
N ARG A 96 8.17 27.25 8.96
CA ARG A 96 7.82 27.58 10.35
C ARG A 96 8.99 27.30 11.31
N TRP A 97 9.77 26.24 11.08
CA TRP A 97 10.98 25.95 11.85
C TRP A 97 12.06 27.03 11.64
N VAL A 98 12.35 27.42 10.38
CA VAL A 98 13.29 28.51 10.08
C VAL A 98 12.83 29.85 10.65
N ALA A 99 11.52 30.11 10.66
CA ALA A 99 10.93 31.30 11.26
C ALA A 99 10.92 31.28 12.81
N GLY A 100 11.28 30.15 13.44
CA GLY A 100 11.30 30.01 14.91
C GLY A 100 9.93 29.80 15.56
N GLU A 101 8.89 29.48 14.77
CA GLU A 101 7.51 29.25 15.23
C GLU A 101 7.25 27.83 15.73
N LEU A 102 8.16 26.90 15.41
CA LEU A 102 8.20 25.53 15.93
C LEU A 102 9.46 25.40 16.78
N ARG A 103 9.30 25.40 18.11
CA ARG A 103 10.36 25.24 19.10
C ARG A 103 10.14 23.97 19.90
#